data_AF-A0A090N5P4-F1
#
_entry.id   AF-A0A090N5P4-F1
#
_cell.length_a   1.000
_cell.length_b   1.000
_cell.length_c   1.000
_cell.angle_alpha   90.00
_cell.angle_beta   90.00
_cell.angle_gamma   90.00
#
_symmetry.space_group_name_H-M   'P 1'
#
loop_
_entity.id
_entity.type
_entity.pdbx_description
1 polymer ?
#
loop_
_entity_poly.entity_id
_entity_poly.type
_entity_poly.pdbx_seq_one_letter_code
_entity_poly.pdbx_strand_id
1 'polypeptide(L)'
;MSTKLDTILENPQYAILCGITVFTLFIVQFSLLDRGGKYPLLNPKGSFELTTNRVVREFINDSKNILEKGKSLFKGQLYRANTDWGQVVVIPPQFLDALKSHKDLNFIIPAQDDSHCYLPGFEPFAADPNLTKVVIKYLTKALS
;
A
#
# COMPACT_ATOMS: atom_id res chain seq x y z
N MET A 1 -35.65 -39.36 -5.46
CA MET A 1 -35.45 -38.56 -4.24
C MET A 1 -34.79 -37.26 -4.68
N SER A 2 -35.60 -36.31 -5.14
CA SER A 2 -35.10 -35.03 -5.69
C SER A 2 -34.43 -34.26 -4.55
N THR A 3 -33.16 -33.94 -4.76
CA THR A 3 -32.32 -33.27 -3.79
C THR A 3 -32.81 -31.83 -3.68
N LYS A 4 -32.86 -31.25 -2.48
CA LYS A 4 -33.32 -29.85 -2.27
C LYS A 4 -32.65 -28.82 -3.20
N LEU A 5 -31.46 -29.14 -3.71
CA LEU A 5 -30.74 -28.35 -4.71
C LEU A 5 -31.47 -28.28 -6.06
N ASP A 6 -32.10 -29.36 -6.50
CA ASP A 6 -32.80 -29.44 -7.78
C ASP A 6 -34.06 -28.55 -7.76
N THR A 7 -34.79 -28.56 -6.65
CA THR A 7 -35.97 -27.70 -6.44
C THR A 7 -35.62 -26.20 -6.39
N ILE A 8 -34.41 -25.86 -5.92
CA ILE A 8 -33.91 -24.48 -5.88
C ILE A 8 -33.46 -24.02 -7.27
N LEU A 9 -32.91 -24.92 -8.08
CA LEU A 9 -32.41 -24.62 -9.42
C LEU A 9 -33.51 -24.56 -10.49
N GLU A 10 -34.57 -25.37 -10.36
CA GLU A 10 -35.70 -25.38 -11.30
C GLU A 10 -36.61 -24.16 -11.16
N ASN A 11 -36.63 -23.51 -9.99
CA ASN A 11 -37.49 -22.37 -9.74
C ASN A 11 -36.72 -21.05 -9.96
N PRO A 12 -37.09 -20.26 -10.99
CA PRO A 12 -36.32 -19.08 -11.39
C PRO A 12 -36.25 -18.02 -10.28
N GLN A 13 -37.23 -17.97 -9.39
CA GLN A 13 -37.23 -17.01 -8.27
C GLN A 13 -36.18 -17.36 -7.21
N TYR A 14 -36.01 -18.65 -6.87
CA TYR A 14 -35.02 -19.09 -5.89
C TYR A 14 -33.59 -18.99 -6.45
N ALA A 15 -33.40 -19.28 -7.74
CA ALA A 15 -32.11 -19.10 -8.41
C ALA A 15 -31.64 -17.63 -8.39
N ILE A 16 -32.54 -16.67 -8.65
CA ILE A 16 -32.22 -15.23 -8.60
C ILE A 16 -31.84 -14.79 -7.17
N LEU A 17 -32.60 -15.23 -6.15
CA LEU A 17 -32.30 -14.90 -4.75
C LEU A 17 -30.96 -15.51 -4.28
N CYS A 18 -30.64 -16.73 -4.70
CA CYS A 18 -29.33 -17.35 -4.44
C CYS A 18 -28.20 -16.57 -5.14
N GLY A 19 -28.40 -16.10 -6.37
CA GLY A 19 -27.42 -15.27 -7.08
C GLY A 19 -27.14 -13.95 -6.34
N ILE A 20 -28.18 -13.24 -5.91
CA ILE A 20 -28.05 -11.97 -5.18
C ILE A 20 -27.35 -12.18 -3.83
N THR A 21 -27.68 -13.24 -3.10
CA THR A 21 -27.06 -13.53 -1.79
C THR A 21 -25.57 -13.88 -1.92
N VAL A 22 -25.17 -14.65 -2.93
CA VAL A 22 -23.75 -14.93 -3.20
C VAL A 22 -23.01 -13.67 -3.64
N PHE A 23 -23.60 -12.85 -4.50
CA PHE A 23 -22.98 -11.61 -4.98
C PHE A 23 -22.80 -10.58 -3.86
N THR A 24 -23.79 -10.44 -2.99
CA THR A 24 -23.71 -9.55 -1.81
C THR A 24 -22.67 -10.05 -0.81
N LEU A 25 -22.60 -11.36 -0.54
CA LEU A 25 -21.54 -11.95 0.28
C LEU A 25 -20.15 -11.72 -0.34
N PHE A 26 -20.03 -11.85 -1.66
CA PHE A 26 -18.77 -11.57 -2.37
C PHE A 26 -18.35 -10.11 -2.22
N ILE A 27 -19.26 -9.15 -2.40
CA ILE A 27 -18.98 -7.72 -2.22
C ILE A 27 -18.57 -7.42 -0.76
N VAL A 28 -19.28 -7.99 0.22
CA VAL A 28 -18.97 -7.78 1.64
C VAL A 28 -17.60 -8.36 1.97
N GLN A 29 -17.29 -9.58 1.55
CA GLN A 29 -15.97 -10.18 1.76
C GLN A 29 -14.87 -9.38 1.08
N PHE A 30 -15.07 -8.96 -0.17
CA PHE A 30 -14.11 -8.13 -0.90
C PHE A 30 -13.88 -6.76 -0.22
N SER A 31 -14.93 -6.17 0.33
CA SER A 31 -14.85 -4.89 1.07
C SER A 31 -14.19 -5.04 2.43
N LEU A 32 -14.38 -6.18 3.11
CA LEU A 32 -13.69 -6.50 4.36
C LEU A 32 -12.22 -6.92 4.14
N LEU A 33 -11.88 -7.40 2.93
CA LEU A 33 -10.50 -7.59 2.51
C LEU A 33 -9.74 -6.27 2.34
N ASP A 34 -10.45 -5.15 2.18
CA ASP A 34 -9.87 -3.81 2.24
C ASP A 34 -9.47 -3.56 3.70
N ARG A 35 -8.32 -4.12 4.08
CA ARG A 35 -7.68 -3.98 5.38
C ARG A 35 -7.28 -2.51 5.50
N GLY A 36 -8.23 -1.68 5.90
CA GLY A 36 -8.02 -0.31 6.31
C GLY A 36 -6.88 -0.30 7.33
N GLY A 37 -5.67 -0.04 6.85
CA GLY A 37 -4.47 -0.07 7.66
C GLY A 37 -4.55 0.91 8.83
N LYS A 38 -3.73 0.64 9.83
CA LYS A 38 -3.70 1.28 11.15
C LYS A 38 -3.59 2.82 11.14
N TYR A 39 -3.25 3.42 10.02
CA TYR A 39 -2.98 4.86 9.88
C TYR A 39 -3.91 5.53 8.86
N PRO A 40 -4.24 6.81 9.04
CA PRO A 40 -5.05 7.56 8.08
C PRO A 40 -4.37 7.60 6.70
N LEU A 41 -5.17 7.66 5.63
CA LEU A 41 -4.70 7.69 4.25
C LEU A 41 -4.82 9.12 3.69
N LEU A 42 -3.71 9.67 3.18
CA LEU A 42 -3.59 11.06 2.71
C LEU A 42 -4.38 11.33 1.41
N ASN A 43 -4.26 10.43 0.44
CA ASN A 43 -4.84 10.54 -0.89
C ASN A 43 -5.66 9.28 -1.20
N PRO A 44 -6.83 9.10 -0.55
CA PRO A 44 -7.68 7.94 -0.78
C PRO A 44 -8.22 7.92 -2.21
N LYS A 45 -8.51 6.71 -2.69
CA LYS A 45 -9.31 6.53 -3.91
C LYS A 45 -10.72 7.09 -3.70
N GLY A 46 -11.35 7.52 -4.79
CA GLY A 46 -12.76 7.90 -4.80
C GLY A 46 -13.68 6.72 -4.50
N SER A 47 -14.89 6.98 -4.01
CA SER A 47 -15.86 5.94 -3.61
C SER A 47 -16.24 4.98 -4.74
N PHE A 48 -16.15 5.42 -6.00
CA PHE A 48 -16.46 4.62 -7.19
C PHE A 48 -15.22 4.29 -8.02
N GLU A 49 -14.03 4.46 -7.45
CA GLU A 49 -12.78 4.11 -8.12
C GLU A 49 -12.41 2.64 -7.87
N LEU A 50 -12.28 1.89 -8.95
CA LEU A 50 -11.81 0.50 -8.90
C LEU A 50 -10.28 0.42 -8.74
N THR A 51 -9.54 1.42 -9.22
CA THR A 51 -8.06 1.43 -9.19
C THR A 51 -7.52 2.71 -8.57
N THR A 52 -6.23 2.70 -8.19
CA THR A 52 -5.51 3.85 -7.63
C THR A 52 -4.84 4.72 -8.71
N ASN A 53 -5.07 4.45 -10.00
CA ASN A 53 -4.34 5.08 -11.10
C ASN A 53 -4.39 6.62 -11.06
N ARG A 54 -5.55 7.20 -10.72
CA ARG A 54 -5.70 8.65 -10.59
C ARG A 54 -4.80 9.21 -9.49
N VAL A 55 -4.92 8.69 -8.25
CA VAL A 55 -4.15 9.19 -7.10
C VAL A 55 -2.66 8.96 -7.26
N VAL A 56 -2.25 7.89 -7.93
CA VAL A 56 -0.85 7.63 -8.27
C VAL A 56 -0.33 8.64 -9.29
N ARG A 57 -1.11 8.93 -10.35
CA ARG A 57 -0.73 9.96 -11.34
C ARG A 57 -0.65 11.36 -10.70
N GLU A 58 -1.56 11.69 -9.80
CA GLU A 58 -1.48 12.92 -9.01
C GLU A 58 -0.21 12.97 -8.16
N PHE A 59 0.15 11.85 -7.50
CA PHE A 59 1.39 11.76 -6.74
C PHE A 59 2.63 11.95 -7.61
N ILE A 60 2.70 11.30 -8.78
CA ILE A 60 3.83 11.45 -9.72
C ILE A 60 3.99 12.91 -10.15
N ASN A 61 2.88 13.60 -10.41
CA ASN A 61 2.90 14.97 -10.90
C ASN A 61 3.17 16.03 -9.80
N ASP A 62 2.75 15.76 -8.56
CA ASP A 62 2.73 16.78 -7.49
C ASP A 62 3.07 16.22 -6.08
N SER A 63 4.00 15.26 -6.02
CA SER A 63 4.38 14.54 -4.79
C SER A 63 4.78 15.48 -3.65
N LYS A 64 5.53 16.54 -3.95
CA LYS A 64 5.99 17.52 -2.95
C LYS A 64 4.83 18.17 -2.21
N ASN A 65 3.89 18.77 -2.94
CA ASN A 65 2.76 19.47 -2.32
C ASN A 65 1.82 18.48 -1.61
N ILE A 66 1.66 17.27 -2.16
CA ILE A 66 0.88 16.20 -1.50
C ILE A 66 1.51 15.85 -0.15
N LEU A 67 2.82 15.60 -0.08
CA LEU A 67 3.50 15.28 1.16
C LEU A 67 3.54 16.46 2.15
N GLU A 68 3.69 17.69 1.67
CA GLU A 68 3.59 18.90 2.51
C GLU A 68 2.19 19.03 3.12
N LYS A 69 1.14 18.80 2.32
CA LYS A 69 -0.24 18.72 2.80
C LYS A 69 -0.38 17.63 3.86
N GLY A 70 0.15 16.43 3.63
CA GLY A 70 0.14 15.34 4.62
C GLY A 70 0.81 15.71 5.93
N LYS A 71 1.99 16.34 5.87
CA LYS A 71 2.70 16.85 7.04
C LYS A 71 1.85 17.86 7.82
N SER A 72 1.16 18.77 7.14
CA SER A 72 0.30 19.78 7.77
C SER A 72 -0.97 19.18 8.40
N LEU A 73 -1.55 18.16 7.77
CA LEU A 73 -2.79 17.51 8.22
C LEU A 73 -2.57 16.60 9.41
N PHE A 74 -1.53 15.77 9.36
CA PHE A 74 -1.31 14.70 10.35
C PHE A 74 -0.33 15.09 11.47
N LYS A 75 0.30 16.26 11.40
CA LYS A 75 1.06 16.92 12.49
C LYS A 75 1.88 15.96 13.37
N GLY A 76 2.78 15.19 12.76
CA GLY A 76 3.66 14.27 13.47
C GLY A 76 3.07 12.87 13.74
N GLN A 77 1.87 12.57 13.26
CA GLN A 77 1.33 11.21 13.24
C GLN A 77 1.81 10.47 11.99
N LEU A 78 1.94 9.15 12.11
CA LEU A 78 2.15 8.29 10.94
C LEU A 78 0.88 8.31 10.08
N TYR A 79 1.07 8.36 8.77
CA TYR A 79 -0.02 8.30 7.81
C TYR A 79 0.40 7.48 6.60
N ARG A 80 -0.56 7.07 5.79
CA ARG A 80 -0.34 6.35 4.53
C ARG A 80 -0.50 7.28 3.35
N ALA A 81 0.19 6.97 2.27
CA ALA A 81 0.03 7.63 0.98
C ALA A 81 0.04 6.58 -0.12
N ASN A 82 -0.82 6.75 -1.12
CA ASN A 82 -0.72 6.04 -2.39
C ASN A 82 0.32 6.77 -3.25
N THR A 83 1.38 6.07 -3.65
CA THR A 83 2.48 6.58 -4.45
C THR A 83 2.67 5.71 -5.69
N ASP A 84 3.61 6.09 -6.55
CA ASP A 84 4.10 5.26 -7.66
C ASP A 84 4.69 3.91 -7.20
N TRP A 85 5.16 3.83 -5.95
CA TRP A 85 5.65 2.61 -5.30
C TRP A 85 4.55 1.81 -4.59
N GLY A 86 3.28 2.17 -4.80
CA GLY A 86 2.14 1.58 -4.11
C GLY A 86 1.78 2.33 -2.83
N GLN A 87 1.13 1.65 -1.88
CA GLN A 87 0.73 2.28 -0.62
C GLN A 87 1.84 2.19 0.41
N VAL A 88 2.40 3.34 0.78
CA VAL A 88 3.50 3.44 1.76
C VAL A 88 3.04 4.11 3.05
N VAL A 89 3.76 3.85 4.15
CA VAL A 89 3.61 4.58 5.42
C VAL A 89 4.66 5.68 5.47
N VAL A 90 4.22 6.92 5.61
CA VAL A 90 5.10 8.08 5.81
C VAL A 90 5.40 8.21 7.30
N ILE A 91 6.70 8.20 7.63
CA ILE A 91 7.20 8.25 9.00
C ILE A 91 7.69 9.68 9.30
N PRO A 92 7.08 10.38 10.28
CA PRO A 92 7.53 11.71 10.68
C PRO A 92 8.93 11.72 11.33
N PRO A 93 9.68 12.84 11.25
CA PRO A 93 11.05 12.92 11.75
C PRO A 93 11.23 12.58 13.24
N GLN A 94 10.21 12.77 14.07
CA GLN A 94 10.26 12.44 15.50
C GLN A 94 10.47 10.94 15.81
N PHE A 95 10.24 10.05 14.83
CA PHE A 95 10.45 8.60 14.98
C PHE A 95 11.83 8.15 14.49
N LEU A 96 12.68 9.07 14.04
CA LEU A 96 13.91 8.73 13.32
C LEU A 96 14.95 8.01 14.18
N ASP A 97 15.09 8.41 15.45
CA ASP A 97 16.03 7.76 16.37
C ASP A 97 15.61 6.32 16.65
N ALA A 98 14.30 6.10 16.84
CA ALA A 98 13.72 4.77 16.96
C ALA A 98 14.00 3.93 15.71
N LEU A 99 13.77 4.51 14.52
CA LEU A 99 13.96 3.83 13.24
C LEU A 99 15.42 3.42 13.03
N LYS A 100 16.38 4.34 13.23
CA LYS A 100 17.82 4.08 13.07
C LYS A 100 18.34 2.97 13.99
N SER A 101 17.74 2.82 15.18
CA SER A 101 18.13 1.80 16.16
C SER A 101 17.47 0.43 15.92
N HIS A 102 16.50 0.34 15.01
CA HIS A 102 15.71 -0.86 14.83
C HIS A 102 16.47 -1.94 14.04
N LYS A 103 16.74 -3.08 14.68
CA LYS A 103 17.54 -4.19 14.09
C LYS A 103 16.95 -4.76 12.79
N ASP A 104 15.64 -4.68 12.64
CA ASP A 104 14.94 -5.23 11.46
C ASP A 104 14.89 -4.24 10.29
N LEU A 105 15.43 -3.03 10.44
CA LEU A 105 15.50 -2.05 9.36
C LEU A 105 16.58 -2.47 8.35
N ASN A 106 16.13 -2.82 7.13
CA ASN A 106 17.00 -3.26 6.05
C ASN A 106 16.84 -2.35 4.82
N PHE A 107 17.94 -1.76 4.38
CA PHE A 107 17.99 -0.92 3.17
C PHE A 107 18.56 -1.64 1.94
N ILE A 108 19.18 -2.81 2.13
CA ILE A 108 19.81 -3.59 1.05
C ILE A 108 18.76 -4.28 0.20
N ILE A 109 17.81 -4.98 0.84
CA ILE A 109 16.78 -5.75 0.12
C ILE A 109 15.94 -4.81 -0.76
N PRO A 110 15.36 -3.70 -0.26
CA PRO A 110 14.60 -2.80 -1.12
C PRO A 110 15.45 -2.19 -2.24
N ALA A 111 16.69 -1.77 -1.95
CA ALA A 111 17.55 -1.19 -2.98
C ALA A 111 17.92 -2.18 -4.10
N GLN A 112 18.08 -3.46 -3.78
CA GLN A 112 18.31 -4.52 -4.77
C GLN A 112 17.06 -4.86 -5.57
N ASP A 113 15.89 -4.79 -4.95
CA ASP A 113 14.60 -4.98 -5.61
C ASP A 113 14.32 -3.84 -6.59
N ASP A 114 14.52 -2.60 -6.16
CA ASP A 114 14.40 -1.38 -6.97
C ASP A 114 15.35 -1.37 -8.17
N SER A 115 16.55 -1.94 -8.02
CA SER A 115 17.52 -2.05 -9.11
C SER A 115 17.40 -3.32 -9.95
N HIS A 116 16.42 -4.18 -9.63
CA HIS A 116 16.20 -5.49 -10.28
C HIS A 116 17.47 -6.35 -10.35
N CYS A 117 18.30 -6.29 -9.32
CA CYS A 117 19.62 -6.96 -9.30
C CYS A 117 19.53 -8.50 -9.42
N TYR A 118 18.34 -9.08 -9.18
CA TYR A 118 18.09 -10.51 -9.37
C TYR A 118 17.98 -10.93 -10.84
N LEU A 119 17.96 -9.99 -11.79
CA LEU A 119 17.97 -10.28 -13.22
C LEU A 119 19.40 -10.46 -13.74
N PRO A 120 19.66 -11.47 -14.60
CA PRO A 120 20.96 -11.63 -15.24
C PRO A 120 21.37 -10.37 -16.02
N GLY A 121 22.56 -9.84 -15.73
CA GLY A 121 23.11 -8.63 -16.35
C GLY A 121 22.84 -7.33 -15.57
N PHE A 122 22.15 -7.39 -14.43
CA PHE A 122 21.90 -6.25 -13.53
C PHE A 122 22.73 -6.30 -12.24
N GLU A 123 23.66 -7.27 -12.12
CA GLU A 123 24.53 -7.44 -10.95
C GLU A 123 25.36 -6.18 -10.59
N PRO A 124 25.82 -5.35 -11.55
CA PRO A 124 26.53 -4.11 -11.21
C PRO A 124 25.69 -3.09 -10.44
N PHE A 125 24.36 -3.23 -10.43
CA PHE A 125 23.45 -2.38 -9.66
C PHE A 125 23.11 -2.96 -8.28
N ALA A 126 23.80 -4.01 -7.84
CA ALA A 126 23.67 -4.52 -6.48
C ALA A 126 24.00 -3.44 -5.46
N ALA A 127 23.18 -3.35 -4.39
CA ALA A 127 23.45 -2.45 -3.29
C ALA A 127 24.79 -2.77 -2.61
N ASP A 128 25.62 -1.73 -2.40
CA ASP A 128 26.88 -1.87 -1.65
C ASP A 128 26.59 -2.32 -0.21
N PRO A 129 27.37 -3.26 0.36
CA PRO A 129 27.18 -3.70 1.75
C PRO A 129 27.22 -2.56 2.79
N ASN A 130 27.90 -1.45 2.48
CA ASN A 130 28.00 -0.26 3.32
C ASN A 130 26.83 0.72 3.14
N LEU A 131 25.90 0.48 2.21
CA LEU A 131 24.75 1.36 1.95
C LEU A 131 23.98 1.66 3.24
N THR A 132 23.67 0.64 4.04
CA THR A 132 22.98 0.80 5.33
C THR A 132 23.71 1.78 6.25
N LYS A 133 25.05 1.70 6.33
CA LYS A 133 25.86 2.60 7.17
C LYS A 133 25.82 4.04 6.66
N VAL A 134 25.86 4.24 5.34
CA VAL A 134 25.77 5.56 4.71
C VAL A 134 24.38 6.17 4.95
N VAL A 135 23.32 5.40 4.69
CA VAL A 135 21.93 5.82 4.85
C VAL A 135 21.67 6.21 6.31
N ILE A 136 22.01 5.37 7.29
CA ILE A 136 21.82 5.69 8.71
C ILE A 136 22.61 6.94 9.13
N LYS A 137 23.86 7.07 8.65
CA LYS A 137 24.73 8.21 8.99
C LYS A 137 24.21 9.54 8.43
N TYR A 138 23.62 9.54 7.24
CA TYR A 138 23.20 10.76 6.55
C TYR A 138 21.68 10.94 6.41
N LEU A 139 20.88 10.07 7.02
CA LEU A 139 19.41 10.06 6.96
C LEU A 139 18.77 11.43 7.27
N THR A 140 19.41 12.22 8.15
CA THR A 140 18.95 13.55 8.60
C THR A 140 19.52 14.71 7.82
N LYS A 141 20.52 14.50 6.94
CA LYS A 141 21.26 15.62 6.34
C LYS A 141 20.38 16.55 5.49
N ALA A 142 19.30 16.02 4.93
CA ALA A 142 18.32 16.79 4.15
C ALA A 142 17.16 17.34 4.99
N LEU A 143 17.07 16.98 6.28
CA LEU A 143 16.02 17.39 7.21
C LEU A 143 16.47 18.48 8.19
N SER A 144 17.77 18.82 8.20
CA SER A 144 18.41 19.85 9.01
C SER A 144 18.60 21.16 8.25
#